data_AF-A0A5C8G7A4-F1
#
_entry.id   AF-A0A5C8G7A4-F1
#
_cell.length_a   1.000
_cell.length_b   1.000
_cell.length_c   1.000
_cell.angle_alpha   90.00
_cell.angle_beta   90.00
_cell.angle_gamma   90.00
#
_symmetry.space_group_name_H-M   'P 1'
#
loop_
_entity.id
_entity.type
_entity.pdbx_description
1 polymer ?
#
loop_
_entity_poly.entity_id
_entity_poly.type
_entity_poly.pdbx_seq_one_letter_code
_entity_poly.pdbx_strand_id
1 'polypeptide(L)'
;MGTKSKDIKVEKLTERIRALELILGFDENNKRNGNGLITLIEEISKRQNDKWASIDRLRKDTDNLEIKLTEINEQLNRLSFEIGSLSEKISDIDKKLKEHSEIMNGVMTGNKIRTMAKDFALFVAVMAGLGTLFGIIAYLYNKIHGR
;
A
#
# COMPACT_ATOMS: atom_id res chain seq x y z
N MET A 1 3.88 73.65 39.75
CA MET A 1 4.80 72.66 39.16
C MET A 1 4.21 71.24 39.02
N GLY A 2 3.12 70.87 39.71
CA GLY A 2 2.58 69.49 39.67
C GLY A 2 1.79 69.05 38.43
N THR A 3 1.29 69.97 37.59
CA THR A 3 0.46 69.65 36.41
C THR A 3 1.29 69.15 35.23
N LYS A 4 2.36 69.88 34.85
CA LYS A 4 3.28 69.48 33.76
C LYS A 4 3.84 68.06 33.90
N SER A 5 4.13 67.60 35.12
CA SER A 5 4.66 66.25 35.35
C SER A 5 3.61 65.16 35.14
N LYS A 6 2.33 65.44 35.43
CA LYS A 6 1.22 64.51 35.17
C LYS A 6 0.95 64.40 33.67
N ASP A 7 0.94 65.53 32.95
CA ASP A 7 0.68 65.56 31.51
C ASP A 7 1.71 64.73 30.73
N ILE A 8 3.00 64.87 31.06
CA ILE A 8 4.10 64.08 30.45
C ILE A 8 3.93 62.57 30.70
N LYS A 9 3.42 62.16 31.88
CA LYS A 9 3.18 60.74 32.18
C LYS A 9 2.00 60.17 31.38
N VAL A 10 0.94 60.95 31.23
CA VAL A 10 -0.23 60.58 30.43
C VAL A 10 0.15 60.42 28.96
N GLU A 11 0.91 61.36 28.41
CA GLU A 11 1.37 61.31 27.02
C GLU A 11 2.21 60.06 26.74
N LYS A 12 3.18 59.75 27.62
CA LYS A 12 3.98 58.51 27.53
C LYS A 12 3.14 57.23 27.62
N LEU A 13 2.09 57.22 28.43
CA LEU A 13 1.18 56.08 28.53
C LEU A 13 0.38 55.91 27.23
N THR A 14 -0.13 56.99 26.66
CA THR A 14 -0.86 56.98 25.40
C THR A 14 -0.01 56.43 24.25
N GLU A 15 1.24 56.85 24.13
CA GLU A 15 2.15 56.30 23.11
C GLU A 15 2.40 54.81 23.29
N ARG A 16 2.60 54.36 24.53
CA ARG A 16 2.79 52.93 24.83
C ARG A 16 1.55 52.11 24.50
N ILE A 17 0.36 52.64 24.76
CA ILE A 17 -0.91 51.98 24.41
C ILE A 17 -1.03 51.83 22.90
N ARG A 18 -0.80 52.90 22.13
CA ARG A 18 -0.82 52.84 20.65
C ARG A 18 0.18 51.85 20.07
N ALA A 19 1.39 51.79 20.63
CA ALA A 19 2.39 50.83 20.22
C ALA A 19 1.91 49.38 20.47
N LEU A 20 1.27 49.12 21.61
CA LEU A 20 0.69 47.81 21.92
C LEU A 20 -0.47 47.47 20.99
N GLU A 21 -1.36 48.42 20.69
CA GLU A 21 -2.47 48.23 19.74
C GLU A 21 -1.94 47.80 18.37
N LEU A 22 -0.93 48.50 17.84
CA LEU A 22 -0.30 48.13 16.57
C LEU A 22 0.33 46.74 16.59
N ILE A 23 1.08 46.40 17.66
CA ILE A 23 1.70 45.08 17.83
C ILE A 23 0.64 43.97 17.89
N LEU A 24 -0.45 44.20 18.63
CA LEU A 24 -1.55 43.25 18.71
C LEU A 24 -2.28 43.12 17.37
N GLY A 25 -2.32 44.18 16.58
CA GLY A 25 -2.92 44.20 15.24
C GLY A 25 -4.18 45.04 15.13
N PHE A 26 -4.29 46.06 15.96
CA PHE A 26 -5.35 47.06 15.93
C PHE A 26 -4.86 48.39 15.37
N ASP A 27 -5.74 49.11 14.69
CA ASP A 27 -5.55 50.50 14.29
C ASP A 27 -6.10 51.46 15.35
N GLU A 28 -5.94 52.76 15.10
CA GLU A 28 -6.38 53.84 15.99
C GLU A 28 -7.90 53.88 16.23
N ASN A 29 -8.68 53.19 15.39
CA ASN A 29 -10.12 53.07 15.47
C ASN A 29 -10.56 51.74 16.12
N ASN A 30 -9.61 51.02 16.76
CA ASN A 30 -9.82 49.70 17.35
C ASN A 30 -10.30 48.64 16.34
N LYS A 31 -9.92 48.78 15.05
CA LYS A 31 -10.19 47.79 14.00
C LYS A 31 -8.95 46.97 13.71
N ARG A 32 -9.15 45.75 13.23
CA ARG A 32 -8.06 44.84 12.81
C ARG A 32 -7.28 45.48 11.64
N ASN A 33 -5.98 45.67 11.81
CA ASN A 33 -5.09 46.21 10.79
C ASN A 33 -4.46 45.12 9.89
N GLY A 34 -4.67 43.84 10.23
CA GLY A 34 -4.20 42.69 9.45
C GLY A 34 -2.74 42.29 9.69
N ASN A 35 -1.93 43.09 10.38
CA ASN A 35 -0.48 42.92 10.41
C ASN A 35 0.10 42.66 11.82
N GLY A 36 -0.75 42.43 12.83
CA GLY A 36 -0.31 42.17 14.20
C GLY A 36 -0.32 40.71 14.62
N LEU A 37 0.05 40.48 15.89
CA LEU A 37 0.16 39.16 16.50
C LEU A 37 -1.11 38.32 16.36
N ILE A 38 -2.29 38.93 16.42
CA ILE A 38 -3.55 38.17 16.31
C ILE A 38 -3.69 37.55 14.92
N THR A 39 -3.37 38.28 13.84
CA THR A 39 -3.40 37.71 12.48
C THR A 39 -2.39 36.58 12.34
N LEU A 40 -1.17 36.75 12.87
CA LEU A 40 -0.15 35.71 12.83
C LEU A 40 -0.60 34.43 13.55
N ILE A 41 -1.25 34.57 14.71
CA ILE A 41 -1.80 33.43 15.45
C ILE A 41 -2.91 32.74 14.66
N GLU A 42 -3.81 33.49 14.03
CA GLU A 42 -4.88 32.95 13.20
C GLU A 42 -4.32 32.18 11.98
N GLU A 43 -3.30 32.71 11.32
CA GLU A 43 -2.61 32.02 10.24
C GLU A 43 -1.94 30.73 10.70
N ILE A 44 -1.24 30.77 11.84
CA ILE A 44 -0.59 29.59 12.43
C ILE A 44 -1.65 28.55 12.76
N SER A 45 -2.76 28.94 13.38
CA SER A 45 -3.87 28.04 13.72
C SER A 45 -4.46 27.40 12.46
N LYS A 46 -4.65 28.17 11.39
CA LYS A 46 -5.15 27.64 10.12
C LYS A 46 -4.20 26.61 9.52
N ARG A 47 -2.90 26.95 9.44
CA ARG A 47 -1.87 26.03 8.93
C ARG A 47 -1.76 24.76 9.78
N GLN A 48 -1.93 24.86 11.10
CA GLN A 48 -1.97 23.70 11.99
C GLN A 48 -3.17 22.81 11.69
N ASN A 49 -4.37 23.39 11.51
CA ASN A 49 -5.56 22.63 11.15
C ASN A 49 -5.41 21.91 9.81
N ASP A 50 -4.86 22.57 8.80
CA ASP A 50 -4.59 21.96 7.49
C ASP A 50 -3.60 20.78 7.59
N LYS A 51 -2.59 20.91 8.44
CA LYS A 51 -1.65 19.82 8.74
C LYS A 51 -2.34 18.65 9.46
N TRP A 52 -3.17 18.92 10.46
CA TRP A 52 -3.95 17.87 11.15
C TRP A 52 -4.87 17.12 10.19
N ALA A 53 -5.56 17.82 9.30
CA ALA A 53 -6.38 17.21 8.26
C ALA A 53 -5.55 16.33 7.31
N SER A 54 -4.33 16.76 6.96
CA SER A 54 -3.41 15.97 6.13
C SER A 54 -2.94 14.70 6.84
N ILE A 55 -2.64 14.79 8.13
CA ILE A 55 -2.26 13.63 8.97
C ILE A 55 -3.42 12.62 9.04
N ASP A 56 -4.66 13.08 9.20
CA ASP A 56 -5.83 12.20 9.23
C ASP A 56 -6.03 11.43 7.91
N ARG A 57 -5.78 12.08 6.77
CA ARG A 57 -5.79 11.41 5.45
C ARG A 57 -4.70 10.36 5.35
N LEU A 58 -3.46 10.70 5.71
CA LEU A 58 -2.34 9.76 5.68
C LEU A 58 -2.58 8.55 6.59
N ARG A 59 -3.24 8.74 7.74
CA ARG A 59 -3.64 7.65 8.61
C ARG A 59 -4.62 6.71 7.91
N LYS A 60 -5.68 7.23 7.30
CA LYS A 60 -6.65 6.43 6.53
C LYS A 60 -6.00 5.69 5.36
N ASP A 61 -5.07 6.33 4.67
CA ASP A 61 -4.32 5.69 3.58
C ASP A 61 -3.46 4.54 4.11
N THR A 62 -2.85 4.70 5.29
CA THR A 62 -2.07 3.65 5.96
C THR A 62 -2.95 2.47 6.36
N ASP A 63 -4.11 2.73 6.98
CA ASP A 63 -5.08 1.70 7.35
C ASP A 63 -5.54 0.90 6.11
N ASN A 64 -5.79 1.58 4.99
CA ASN A 64 -6.15 0.94 3.72
C ASN A 64 -5.00 0.08 3.15
N LEU A 65 -3.76 0.52 3.29
CA LEU A 65 -2.60 -0.26 2.85
C LEU A 65 -2.41 -1.51 3.70
N GLU A 66 -2.66 -1.43 5.01
CA GLU A 66 -2.59 -2.58 5.91
C GLU A 66 -3.63 -3.66 5.54
N ILE A 67 -4.86 -3.25 5.19
CA ILE A 67 -5.90 -4.15 4.68
C ILE A 67 -5.43 -4.85 3.40
N LYS A 68 -4.93 -4.08 2.42
CA LYS A 68 -4.43 -4.65 1.15
C LYS A 68 -3.25 -5.60 1.36
N LEU A 69 -2.35 -5.28 2.28
CA LEU A 69 -1.21 -6.15 2.61
C LEU A 69 -1.69 -7.47 3.20
N THR A 70 -2.71 -7.42 4.06
CA THR A 70 -3.34 -8.61 4.64
C THR A 70 -3.96 -9.49 3.55
N GLU A 71 -4.73 -8.90 2.63
CA GLU A 71 -5.31 -9.62 1.48
C GLU A 71 -4.25 -10.28 0.60
N ILE A 72 -3.15 -9.58 0.30
CA ILE A 72 -2.02 -10.14 -0.46
C ILE A 72 -1.40 -11.33 0.28
N ASN A 73 -1.21 -11.21 1.60
CA ASN A 73 -0.62 -12.28 2.39
C ASN A 73 -1.52 -13.54 2.41
N GLU A 74 -2.84 -13.36 2.48
CA GLU A 74 -3.79 -14.46 2.35
C GLU A 74 -3.73 -15.13 0.97
N GLN A 75 -3.63 -14.35 -0.11
CA GLN A 75 -3.47 -14.89 -1.46
C GLN A 75 -2.17 -15.67 -1.62
N LEU A 76 -1.05 -15.18 -1.06
CA LEU A 76 0.22 -15.89 -1.08
C LEU A 76 0.15 -17.21 -0.31
N ASN A 77 -0.52 -17.25 0.84
CA ASN A 77 -0.71 -18.49 1.60
C ASN A 77 -1.51 -19.53 0.81
N ARG A 78 -2.58 -19.11 0.11
CA ARG A 78 -3.35 -19.99 -0.77
C ARG A 78 -2.50 -20.53 -1.91
N LEU A 79 -1.73 -19.67 -2.56
CA LEU A 79 -0.85 -20.07 -3.65
C LEU A 79 0.23 -21.05 -3.18
N SER A 80 0.80 -20.82 -1.98
CA SER A 80 1.77 -21.73 -1.37
C SER A 80 1.18 -23.12 -1.14
N PHE A 81 -0.06 -23.19 -0.65
CA PHE A 81 -0.77 -24.47 -0.49
C PHE A 81 -1.03 -25.17 -1.83
N GLU A 82 -1.48 -24.43 -2.85
CA GLU A 82 -1.69 -24.98 -4.19
C GLU A 82 -0.40 -25.53 -4.81
N ILE A 83 0.72 -24.82 -4.65
CA ILE A 83 2.06 -25.27 -5.07
C ILE A 83 2.45 -26.55 -4.34
N GLY A 84 2.20 -26.65 -3.04
CA GLY A 84 2.45 -27.86 -2.26
C GLY A 84 1.68 -29.07 -2.81
N SER A 85 0.38 -28.91 -3.04
CA SER A 85 -0.47 -29.96 -3.64
C SER A 85 -0.02 -30.33 -5.05
N LEU A 86 0.42 -29.36 -5.85
CA LEU A 86 0.99 -29.64 -7.18
C LEU A 86 2.30 -30.42 -7.08
N SER A 87 3.16 -30.10 -6.12
CA SER A 87 4.42 -30.81 -5.88
C SER A 87 4.17 -32.28 -5.52
N GLU A 88 3.20 -32.55 -4.66
CA GLU A 88 2.78 -33.93 -4.33
C GLU A 88 2.29 -34.68 -5.56
N LYS A 89 1.40 -34.06 -6.36
CA LYS A 89 0.91 -34.67 -7.61
C LYS A 89 2.04 -34.98 -8.59
N ILE A 90 3.02 -34.09 -8.72
CA ILE A 90 4.20 -34.32 -9.56
C ILE A 90 5.03 -35.48 -9.02
N SER A 91 5.21 -35.58 -7.70
CA SER A 91 5.92 -36.70 -7.08
C SER A 91 5.23 -38.05 -7.33
N ASP A 92 3.90 -38.08 -7.20
CA ASP A 92 3.10 -39.26 -7.53
C ASP A 92 3.21 -39.66 -9.01
N ILE A 93 3.22 -38.68 -9.91
CA ILE A 93 3.43 -38.92 -11.34
C ILE A 93 4.83 -39.47 -11.60
N ASP A 94 5.88 -38.92 -10.98
CA ASP A 94 7.25 -39.41 -11.12
C ASP A 94 7.38 -40.86 -10.64
N LYS A 95 6.74 -41.20 -9.51
CA LYS A 95 6.70 -42.57 -9.00
C LYS A 95 6.01 -43.52 -9.98
N LYS A 96 4.83 -43.15 -10.49
CA LYS A 96 4.10 -43.94 -11.50
C LYS A 96 4.89 -44.10 -12.80
N LEU A 97 5.64 -43.06 -13.22
CA LEU A 97 6.51 -43.13 -14.39
C LEU A 97 7.67 -44.11 -14.18
N LYS A 98 8.27 -44.15 -12.99
CA LYS A 98 9.31 -45.15 -12.64
C LYS A 98 8.75 -46.56 -12.66
N GLU A 99 7.60 -46.80 -12.04
CA GLU A 99 6.91 -48.10 -12.06
C GLU A 99 6.56 -48.52 -13.50
N HIS A 100 6.05 -47.60 -14.32
CA HIS A 100 5.80 -47.87 -15.74
C HIS A 100 7.08 -48.13 -16.54
N SER A 101 8.19 -47.43 -16.25
CA SER A 101 9.48 -47.67 -16.90
C SER A 101 10.02 -49.07 -16.59
N GLU A 102 9.87 -49.53 -15.34
CA GLU A 102 10.24 -50.90 -14.93
C GLU A 102 9.36 -51.96 -15.62
N ILE A 103 8.04 -51.76 -15.66
CA ILE A 103 7.12 -52.61 -16.42
C ILE A 103 7.47 -52.58 -17.91
N MET A 104 7.80 -51.41 -18.46
CA MET A 104 8.19 -51.25 -19.85
C MET A 104 9.49 -52.01 -20.13
N ASN A 105 10.50 -51.98 -19.26
CA ASN A 105 11.70 -52.82 -19.42
C ASN A 105 11.35 -54.32 -19.38
N GLY A 106 10.44 -54.75 -18.50
CA GLY A 106 9.98 -56.15 -18.44
C GLY A 106 9.11 -56.60 -19.63
N VAL A 107 8.29 -55.71 -20.19
CA VAL A 107 7.34 -56.00 -21.29
C VAL A 107 7.98 -55.80 -22.68
N MET A 108 9.13 -55.13 -22.80
CA MET A 108 9.89 -55.05 -24.07
C MET A 108 10.33 -56.43 -24.56
N THR A 109 10.39 -57.38 -23.64
CA THR A 109 10.57 -58.82 -23.84
C THR A 109 9.31 -59.59 -24.29
N GLY A 110 8.12 -58.96 -24.30
CA GLY A 110 6.82 -59.67 -24.27
C GLY A 110 5.87 -59.49 -25.46
N ASN A 111 5.30 -58.30 -25.69
CA ASN A 111 4.38 -57.98 -26.83
C ASN A 111 3.78 -56.56 -26.63
N LYS A 112 4.08 -55.57 -27.50
CA LYS A 112 3.80 -54.13 -27.23
C LYS A 112 3.42 -53.27 -28.44
N ILE A 113 2.14 -52.97 -28.65
CA ILE A 113 1.74 -51.77 -29.43
C ILE A 113 0.50 -51.10 -28.81
N ARG A 114 -0.51 -51.89 -28.40
CA ARG A 114 -1.79 -51.34 -27.93
C ARG A 114 -1.71 -50.64 -26.57
N THR A 115 -0.83 -51.09 -25.67
CA THR A 115 -0.63 -50.48 -24.34
C THR A 115 0.16 -49.18 -24.44
N MET A 116 1.17 -49.13 -25.33
CA MET A 116 1.96 -47.92 -25.61
C MET A 116 1.11 -46.74 -26.09
N ALA A 117 0.04 -46.99 -26.85
CA ALA A 117 -0.86 -45.93 -27.31
C ALA A 117 -1.65 -45.29 -26.14
N LYS A 118 -2.00 -46.07 -25.11
CA LYS A 118 -2.67 -45.55 -23.91
C LYS A 118 -1.71 -44.77 -23.02
N ASP A 119 -0.47 -45.24 -22.89
CA ASP A 119 0.55 -44.58 -22.07
C ASP A 119 1.00 -43.26 -22.70
N PHE A 120 1.11 -43.20 -24.04
CA PHE A 120 1.39 -41.96 -24.76
C PHE A 120 0.25 -40.95 -24.63
N ALA A 121 -1.02 -41.40 -24.67
CA ALA A 121 -2.17 -40.52 -24.46
C ALA A 121 -2.16 -39.90 -23.04
N LEU A 122 -1.76 -40.66 -22.03
CA LEU A 122 -1.62 -40.15 -20.66
C LEU A 122 -0.50 -39.12 -20.53
N PHE A 123 0.65 -39.36 -21.19
CA PHE A 123 1.76 -38.40 -21.25
C PHE A 123 1.34 -37.07 -21.90
N VAL A 124 0.62 -37.14 -23.04
CA VAL A 124 0.11 -35.94 -23.73
C VAL A 124 -0.88 -35.17 -22.85
N ALA A 125 -1.73 -35.86 -22.08
CA ALA A 125 -2.66 -35.22 -21.15
C ALA A 125 -1.93 -34.46 -20.02
N VAL A 126 -0.84 -35.01 -19.50
CA VAL A 126 0.00 -34.33 -18.48
C VAL A 126 0.68 -33.10 -19.07
N MET A 127 1.25 -33.20 -20.27
CA MET A 127 1.90 -32.06 -20.93
C MET A 127 0.91 -30.94 -21.26
N ALA A 128 -0.33 -31.27 -21.64
CA ALA A 128 -1.39 -30.29 -21.84
C ALA A 128 -1.79 -29.59 -20.53
N GLY A 129 -1.87 -30.33 -19.43
CA GLY A 129 -2.11 -29.77 -18.08
C GLY A 129 -1.03 -28.79 -17.65
N LEU A 130 0.24 -29.13 -17.87
CA LEU A 130 1.38 -28.25 -17.57
C LEU A 130 1.37 -27.00 -18.46
N GLY A 131 1.09 -27.14 -19.76
CA GLY A 131 0.98 -25.98 -20.67
C GLY A 131 -0.12 -25.01 -20.25
N THR A 132 -1.24 -25.52 -19.75
CA THR A 132 -2.34 -24.69 -19.23
C THR A 132 -1.93 -23.91 -17.99
N LEU A 133 -1.19 -24.55 -17.07
CA LEU A 133 -0.64 -23.90 -15.88
C LEU A 133 0.35 -22.79 -16.24
N PHE A 134 1.29 -23.04 -17.16
CA PHE A 134 2.21 -22.01 -17.65
C PHE A 134 1.47 -20.85 -18.33
N GLY A 135 0.37 -21.14 -19.05
CA GLY A 135 -0.48 -20.11 -19.65
C GLY A 135 -1.18 -19.22 -18.60
N ILE A 136 -1.69 -19.81 -17.52
CA ILE A 136 -2.33 -19.07 -16.42
C ILE A 136 -1.29 -18.18 -15.71
N ILE A 137 -0.10 -18.71 -15.44
CA ILE A 137 1.00 -17.97 -14.82
C ILE A 137 1.42 -16.79 -15.72
N ALA A 138 1.59 -17.03 -17.02
CA ALA A 138 1.93 -16.00 -17.99
C ALA A 138 0.82 -14.93 -18.10
N TYR A 139 -0.45 -15.32 -18.10
CA TYR A 139 -1.59 -14.39 -18.12
C TYR A 139 -1.62 -13.51 -16.86
N LEU A 140 -1.45 -14.10 -15.68
CA LEU A 140 -1.40 -13.36 -14.42
C LEU A 140 -0.18 -12.41 -14.37
N TYR A 141 0.98 -12.87 -14.82
CA TYR A 141 2.18 -12.05 -14.91
C TYR A 141 1.96 -10.84 -15.83
N ASN A 142 1.37 -11.05 -17.02
CA ASN A 142 1.10 -9.98 -17.98
C ASN A 142 0.00 -9.02 -17.50
N LYS A 143 -0.98 -9.50 -16.71
CA LYS A 143 -2.02 -8.66 -16.11
C LYS A 143 -1.49 -7.78 -14.96
N ILE A 144 -0.43 -8.21 -14.29
CA ILE A 144 0.19 -7.48 -13.16
C ILE A 144 1.28 -6.51 -13.67
N HIS A 145 2.03 -6.88 -14.71
CA HIS A 145 3.17 -6.10 -15.22
C HIS A 145 2.93 -5.40 -16.56
N GLY A 146 1.87 -5.75 -17.28
CA GLY A 146 1.48 -5.11 -18.55
C GLY A 146 0.58 -3.90 -18.30
N ARG A 147 1.08 -2.72 -18.69
CA ARG A 147 0.23 -1.65 -19.23
C ARG A 147 -0.15 -1.99 -20.67
#